data_AF-A0A817QZA5-F1
#
_entry.id   AF-A0A817QZA5-F1
#
_cell.length_a   1.000
_cell.length_b   1.000
_cell.length_c   1.000
_cell.angle_alpha   90.00
_cell.angle_beta   90.00
_cell.angle_gamma   90.00
#
_symmetry.space_group_name_H-M   'P 1'
#
loop_
_entity.id
_entity.type
_entity.pdbx_description
1 polymer ?
#
loop_
_entity_poly.entity_id
_entity_poly.type
_entity_poly.pdbx_seq_one_letter_code
_entity_poly.pdbx_strand_id
1 'polypeptide(L)'
;MLRYSPEQPFFMLQDVSITFDTNNNTYTAVHFCGSKTCTLNEACIQEMCVERGNLSFAARWSRRNGRGHIIIRTPLNNTIYYGKPRTNSSFDEGRHELVDDGNQVDHIYWPLNSIPPIGSYKVCFSTGSLLNGTDQSSITVTIEIRHIGQPIETMIHTFNKSTTTLNECLERSDTFIGLYSIGMLSLNILCFDKCTGYEPMEALPSYHFNSPTALPYWDELVISDGTSEGIYYFINGNTSNRTVIFEYYLTHDTQPNEYCHFQVLFFEAKPNIVQYIYLDVTNGGKTATVGIQGKWVDK
;
A
#
# COMPACT_ATOMS: atom_id res chain seq x y z
N MET A 1 29.91 -15.55 27.39
CA MET A 1 28.64 -16.29 27.20
C MET A 1 27.52 -15.28 27.40
N LEU A 2 27.15 -14.56 26.34
CA LEU A 2 26.18 -13.46 26.38
C LEU A 2 24.78 -14.02 26.18
N ARG A 3 23.88 -13.75 27.13
CA ARG A 3 22.47 -14.13 27.07
C ARG A 3 21.74 -13.16 26.14
N TYR A 4 21.12 -13.70 25.09
CA TYR A 4 20.22 -12.98 24.19
C TYR A 4 18.83 -12.91 24.84
N SER A 5 18.26 -11.72 24.98
CA SER A 5 16.89 -11.50 25.49
C SER A 5 15.91 -11.53 24.31
N PRO A 6 14.91 -12.42 24.26
CA PRO A 6 14.03 -12.56 23.12
C PRO A 6 12.73 -11.78 23.32
N GLU A 7 12.79 -10.45 23.42
CA GLU A 7 11.58 -9.62 23.45
C GLU A 7 11.86 -8.25 22.86
N GLN A 8 12.04 -8.14 21.53
CA GLN A 8 11.61 -6.96 20.76
C GLN A 8 11.26 -7.37 19.32
N PRO A 9 10.06 -7.04 18.82
CA PRO A 9 9.72 -7.24 17.41
C PRO A 9 10.61 -6.35 16.55
N PHE A 10 11.33 -6.97 15.61
CA PHE A 10 12.15 -6.29 14.62
C PHE A 10 11.21 -5.67 13.57
N PHE A 11 10.74 -4.45 13.81
CA PHE A 11 10.17 -3.63 12.76
C PHE A 11 11.32 -3.11 11.90
N MET A 12 11.37 -3.48 10.61
CA MET A 12 12.24 -2.79 9.65
C MET A 12 11.73 -1.36 9.51
N LEU A 13 12.25 -0.48 10.35
CA LEU A 13 12.05 0.96 10.27
C LEU A 13 13.02 1.48 9.21
N GLN A 14 12.52 1.80 8.01
CA GLN A 14 13.27 2.68 7.11
C GLN A 14 13.46 4.04 7.82
N ASP A 15 14.69 4.53 7.78
CA ASP A 15 15.14 5.84 8.26
C ASP A 15 15.22 6.05 9.79
N VAL A 16 15.55 5.03 10.59
CA VAL A 16 15.82 5.24 12.04
C VAL A 16 17.32 5.32 12.33
N SER A 17 17.75 6.45 12.89
CA SER A 17 19.07 6.59 13.50
C SER A 17 18.99 6.21 14.99
N ILE A 18 19.72 5.18 15.38
CA ILE A 18 19.80 4.75 16.78
C ILE A 18 20.91 5.57 17.45
N THR A 19 20.55 6.46 18.37
CA THR A 19 21.53 7.19 19.17
C THR A 19 21.71 6.48 20.51
N PHE A 20 22.97 6.19 20.87
CA PHE A 20 23.32 5.53 22.12
C PHE A 20 23.60 6.56 23.20
N ASP A 21 22.78 6.60 24.26
CA ASP A 21 23.12 7.37 25.46
C ASP A 21 23.98 6.50 26.37
N THR A 22 25.27 6.84 26.42
CA THR A 22 26.27 6.12 27.23
C THR A 22 26.03 6.24 28.74
N ASN A 23 25.22 7.20 29.18
CA ASN A 23 25.03 7.47 30.61
C ASN A 23 23.88 6.67 31.22
N ASN A 24 22.88 6.26 30.42
CA ASN A 24 21.66 5.61 30.90
C ASN A 24 21.41 4.20 30.34
N ASN A 25 22.28 3.67 29.47
CA ASN A 25 22.05 2.38 28.78
C ASN A 25 20.68 2.30 28.07
N THR A 26 20.16 3.44 27.62
CA THR A 26 18.89 3.54 26.92
C THR A 26 19.11 3.85 25.44
N TYR A 27 18.42 3.11 24.58
CA TYR A 27 18.39 3.36 23.15
C TYR A 27 17.22 4.28 22.83
N THR A 28 17.49 5.39 22.15
CA THR A 28 16.42 6.24 21.61
C THR A 28 16.49 6.16 20.10
N ALA A 29 15.47 5.58 19.50
CA ALA A 29 15.25 5.67 18.06
C ALA A 29 14.84 7.12 17.75
N VAL A 30 15.70 7.85 17.03
CA VAL A 30 15.41 9.22 16.62
C VAL A 30 15.33 9.25 15.10
N HIS A 31 14.20 9.74 14.57
CA HIS A 31 13.97 9.90 13.14
C HIS A 31 14.29 11.35 12.77
N PHE A 32 15.50 11.60 12.27
CA PHE A 32 15.91 12.94 11.86
C PHE A 32 15.23 13.31 10.54
N CYS A 33 14.66 14.50 10.51
CA CYS A 33 13.95 15.06 9.37
C CYS A 33 14.39 16.49 9.13
N GLY A 34 15.50 16.65 8.39
CA GLY A 34 16.20 17.93 8.29
C GLY A 34 16.67 18.40 9.67
N SER A 35 16.19 19.56 10.11
CA SER A 35 16.47 20.12 11.44
C SER A 35 15.52 19.63 12.55
N LYS A 36 14.48 18.86 12.19
CA LYS A 36 13.47 18.36 13.12
C LYS A 36 13.71 16.89 13.46
N THR A 37 13.10 16.44 14.55
CA THR A 37 13.03 15.03 14.91
C THR A 37 11.56 14.63 14.91
N CYS A 38 11.23 13.62 14.12
CA CYS A 38 9.88 13.08 14.08
C CYS A 38 9.71 12.04 15.19
N THR A 39 8.51 11.99 15.74
CA THR A 39 8.11 10.97 16.70
C THR A 39 8.01 9.59 16.03
N LEU A 40 7.90 8.54 16.84
CA LEU A 40 7.78 7.16 16.35
C LEU A 40 6.55 6.95 15.43
N ASN A 41 5.52 7.77 15.60
CA ASN A 41 4.26 7.71 14.85
C ASN A 41 4.25 8.69 13.66
N GLU A 42 5.39 9.27 13.31
CA GLU A 42 5.52 10.19 12.19
C GLU A 42 6.49 9.64 11.14
N ALA A 43 6.36 10.16 9.92
CA ALA A 43 7.27 9.92 8.80
C ALA A 43 7.91 11.25 8.39
N CYS A 44 9.18 11.20 8.00
CA CYS A 44 9.86 12.35 7.42
C CYS A 44 9.57 12.47 5.93
N ILE A 45 8.96 13.58 5.53
CA ILE A 45 8.71 13.94 4.13
C ILE A 45 9.19 15.38 3.92
N GLN A 46 10.26 15.55 3.12
CA GLN A 46 10.84 16.86 2.79
C GLN A 46 11.13 17.73 4.03
N GLU A 47 11.83 17.16 5.02
CA GLU A 47 12.15 17.84 6.30
C GLU A 47 10.93 18.18 7.17
N MET A 48 9.78 17.58 6.88
CA MET A 48 8.58 17.67 7.70
C MET A 48 8.17 16.33 8.29
N CYS A 49 7.73 16.39 9.53
CA CYS A 49 7.10 15.26 10.19
C CYS A 49 5.62 15.28 9.84
N VAL A 50 5.16 14.19 9.24
CA VAL A 50 3.75 13.95 8.91
C VAL A 50 3.29 12.70 9.63
N GLU A 51 1.99 12.55 9.89
CA GLU A 51 1.50 11.35 10.57
C GLU A 51 1.84 10.08 9.76
N ARG A 52 2.25 9.01 10.45
CA ARG A 52 2.51 7.73 9.81
C ARG A 52 1.22 6.95 9.65
N GLY A 53 0.99 6.43 8.45
CA GLY A 53 -0.13 5.55 8.15
C GLY A 53 0.29 4.12 7.75
N ASN A 54 -0.67 3.19 7.80
CA ASN A 54 -0.55 1.88 7.14
C ASN A 54 -0.46 2.03 5.61
N LEU A 55 -1.12 3.05 5.07
CA LEU A 55 -0.95 3.59 3.72
C LEU A 55 -0.89 5.10 3.82
N SER A 56 0.01 5.74 3.08
CA SER A 56 -0.02 7.19 2.90
C SER A 56 0.41 7.64 1.50
N PHE A 57 -0.11 8.79 1.11
CA PHE A 57 0.20 9.52 -0.10
C PHE A 57 0.60 10.93 0.28
N ALA A 58 1.81 11.33 -0.06
CA ALA A 58 2.30 12.69 0.15
C ALA A 58 2.65 13.32 -1.19
N ALA A 59 1.96 14.40 -1.53
CA ALA A 59 2.25 15.19 -2.72
C ALA A 59 3.23 16.30 -2.38
N ARG A 60 4.28 16.44 -3.20
CA ARG A 60 5.17 17.61 -3.23
C ARG A 60 5.28 18.16 -4.63
N TRP A 61 5.64 19.42 -4.78
CA TRP A 61 5.69 20.06 -6.10
C TRP A 61 6.86 21.02 -6.29
N SER A 62 7.24 21.23 -7.55
CA SER A 62 8.46 21.96 -7.92
C SER A 62 8.40 23.48 -7.68
N ARG A 63 7.19 24.06 -7.58
CA ARG A 63 7.00 25.51 -7.40
C ARG A 63 6.89 25.89 -5.92
N ARG A 64 7.66 26.90 -5.50
CA ARG A 64 7.63 27.35 -4.10
C ARG A 64 6.37 28.11 -3.69
N ASN A 65 5.72 28.78 -4.63
CA ASN A 65 4.59 29.67 -4.36
C ASN A 65 3.29 29.08 -4.89
N GLY A 66 2.26 29.12 -4.05
CA GLY A 66 0.90 28.65 -4.35
C GLY A 66 0.54 27.39 -3.55
N ARG A 67 -0.71 26.96 -3.69
CA ARG A 67 -1.28 25.80 -2.99
C ARG A 67 -1.75 24.78 -4.00
N GLY A 68 -1.29 23.55 -3.85
CA GLY A 68 -1.82 22.39 -4.55
C GLY A 68 -2.38 21.40 -3.55
N HIS A 69 -3.25 20.53 -4.04
CA HIS A 69 -3.97 19.59 -3.19
C HIS A 69 -3.97 18.19 -3.79
N ILE A 70 -3.58 17.21 -2.98
CA ILE A 70 -3.75 15.81 -3.33
C ILE A 70 -5.20 15.39 -3.12
N ILE A 71 -5.71 14.58 -4.05
CA ILE A 71 -7.06 14.05 -4.04
C ILE A 71 -6.93 12.55 -4.29
N ILE A 72 -7.48 11.74 -3.38
CA ILE A 72 -7.45 10.28 -3.48
C ILE A 72 -8.88 9.77 -3.59
N ARG A 73 -9.17 9.00 -4.63
CA ARG A 73 -10.40 8.21 -4.71
C ARG A 73 -10.11 6.77 -4.33
N THR A 74 -10.78 6.26 -3.31
CA THR A 74 -10.60 4.92 -2.79
C THR A 74 -11.23 3.87 -3.72
N PRO A 75 -10.87 2.58 -3.55
CA PRO A 75 -11.55 1.46 -4.22
C PRO A 75 -13.06 1.40 -3.96
N LEU A 76 -13.49 1.86 -2.78
CA LEU A 76 -14.91 1.94 -2.40
C LEU A 76 -15.59 3.23 -2.90
N ASN A 77 -14.94 3.94 -3.83
CA ASN A 77 -15.47 5.09 -4.54
C ASN A 77 -15.62 6.37 -3.69
N ASN A 78 -15.07 6.39 -2.47
CA ASN A 78 -15.00 7.58 -1.62
C ASN A 78 -13.84 8.49 -2.05
N THR A 79 -13.97 9.80 -1.84
CA THR A 79 -12.93 10.77 -2.24
C THR A 79 -12.44 11.57 -1.04
N ILE A 80 -11.13 11.55 -0.81
CA ILE A 80 -10.42 12.17 0.30
C ILE A 80 -9.59 13.34 -0.24
N TYR A 81 -9.75 14.53 0.35
CA TYR A 81 -9.06 15.77 -0.03
C TYR A 81 -9.23 16.84 1.08
N TYR A 82 -8.52 17.97 0.98
CA TYR A 82 -8.49 19.01 2.02
C TYR A 82 -9.86 19.56 2.47
N GLY A 83 -10.85 19.58 1.57
CA GLY A 83 -12.19 20.11 1.87
C GLY A 83 -13.03 19.16 2.74
N LYS A 84 -12.50 17.98 3.08
CA LYS A 84 -13.15 16.97 3.93
C LYS A 84 -12.14 16.39 4.96
N PRO A 85 -11.63 17.22 5.89
CA PRO A 85 -10.47 16.86 6.71
C PRO A 85 -10.79 15.97 7.93
N ARG A 86 -12.00 15.43 8.09
CA ARG A 86 -12.38 14.70 9.32
C ARG A 86 -13.00 13.32 9.10
N THR A 87 -12.48 12.42 9.93
CA THR A 87 -12.82 11.02 10.18
C THR A 87 -14.31 10.80 10.39
N ASN A 88 -14.98 10.32 9.36
CA ASN A 88 -16.15 9.47 9.54
C ASN A 88 -15.95 8.22 8.69
N SER A 89 -16.70 7.16 8.97
CA SER A 89 -16.69 5.92 8.19
C SER A 89 -17.02 6.12 6.70
N SER A 90 -17.44 7.33 6.28
CA SER A 90 -17.71 7.68 4.89
C SER A 90 -16.47 7.98 4.04
N PHE A 91 -15.26 7.90 4.61
CA PHE A 91 -13.99 8.07 3.87
C PHE A 91 -13.06 6.86 3.99
N ASP A 92 -13.62 5.69 4.30
CA ASP A 92 -12.87 4.45 4.45
C ASP A 92 -11.70 4.58 5.43
N GLU A 93 -11.90 5.34 6.51
CA GLU A 93 -10.92 5.62 7.57
C GLU A 93 -9.71 6.47 7.16
N GLY A 94 -9.62 6.89 5.89
CA GLY A 94 -8.59 7.77 5.40
C GLY A 94 -8.71 9.19 5.96
N ARG A 95 -7.57 9.85 6.16
CA ARG A 95 -7.44 11.18 6.75
C ARG A 95 -6.61 12.08 5.86
N HIS A 96 -6.98 13.35 5.85
CA HIS A 96 -6.22 14.40 5.20
C HIS A 96 -5.52 15.23 6.28
N GLU A 97 -4.23 15.47 6.10
CA GLU A 97 -3.40 16.29 6.97
C GLU A 97 -2.80 17.43 6.16
N LEU A 98 -3.20 18.66 6.49
CA LEU A 98 -2.54 19.86 5.99
C LEU A 98 -1.27 20.10 6.80
N VAL A 99 -0.12 19.83 6.18
CA VAL A 99 1.19 20.05 6.81
C VAL A 99 1.65 21.48 6.52
N ASP A 100 1.01 22.43 7.19
CA ASP A 100 1.32 23.86 7.35
C ASP A 100 1.42 24.73 6.06
N ASP A 101 0.93 25.96 6.15
CA ASP A 101 0.47 26.83 5.04
C ASP A 101 1.57 27.42 4.12
N GLY A 102 2.77 26.84 4.12
CA GLY A 102 3.94 27.28 3.35
C GLY A 102 4.91 26.20 2.85
N ASN A 103 4.73 24.92 3.21
CA ASN A 103 5.81 23.93 3.07
C ASN A 103 5.68 22.92 1.91
N GLN A 104 4.85 23.20 0.91
CA GLN A 104 4.79 22.44 -0.36
C GLN A 104 4.49 20.93 -0.24
N VAL A 105 3.89 20.48 0.87
CA VAL A 105 3.45 19.08 1.02
C VAL A 105 1.97 19.04 1.37
N ASP A 106 1.25 18.16 0.68
CA ASP A 106 -0.12 17.79 1.03
C ASP A 106 -0.22 16.28 1.28
N HIS A 107 -0.87 15.85 2.35
CA HIS A 107 -0.73 14.50 2.89
C HIS A 107 -2.09 13.83 3.15
N ILE A 108 -2.27 12.61 2.64
CA ILE A 108 -3.41 11.73 2.92
C ILE A 108 -2.89 10.40 3.44
N TYR A 109 -3.45 9.91 4.54
CA TYR A 109 -3.01 8.67 5.17
C TYR A 109 -4.14 7.90 5.86
N TRP A 110 -3.91 6.61 6.04
CA TRP A 110 -4.72 5.71 6.84
C TRP A 110 -3.95 5.41 8.12
N PRO A 111 -4.42 5.82 9.32
CA PRO A 111 -3.77 5.54 10.60
C PRO A 111 -3.26 4.09 10.76
N LEU A 112 -2.23 3.89 11.59
CA LEU A 112 -1.64 2.55 11.84
C LEU A 112 -2.65 1.51 12.39
N ASN A 113 -3.75 1.96 12.99
CA ASN A 113 -4.82 1.10 13.48
C ASN A 113 -6.02 0.97 12.51
N SER A 114 -5.94 1.58 11.33
CA SER A 114 -6.95 1.49 10.26
C SER A 114 -6.49 0.56 9.14
N ILE A 115 -7.42 -0.03 8.41
CA ILE A 115 -7.10 -0.90 7.27
C ILE A 115 -7.52 -0.16 5.99
N PRO A 116 -6.57 0.30 5.16
CA PRO A 116 -6.93 0.91 3.88
C PRO A 116 -7.67 -0.12 3.00
N PRO A 117 -8.74 0.27 2.28
CA PRO A 117 -9.42 -0.64 1.37
C PRO A 117 -8.48 -1.31 0.35
N ILE A 118 -8.70 -2.59 0.09
CA ILE A 118 -8.02 -3.30 -0.99
C ILE A 118 -8.71 -2.90 -2.31
N GLY A 119 -7.90 -2.63 -3.32
CA GLY A 119 -8.30 -2.36 -4.70
C GLY A 119 -7.50 -1.21 -5.32
N SER A 120 -8.02 -0.67 -6.42
CA SER A 120 -7.40 0.45 -7.13
C SER A 120 -7.83 1.80 -6.58
N TYR A 121 -6.85 2.58 -6.12
CA TYR A 121 -6.94 3.98 -5.78
C TYR A 121 -6.69 4.82 -7.04
N LYS A 122 -7.48 5.87 -7.22
CA LYS A 122 -7.20 6.91 -8.21
C LYS A 122 -6.48 8.05 -7.51
N VAL A 123 -5.33 8.42 -8.03
CA VAL A 123 -4.51 9.50 -7.48
C VAL A 123 -4.60 10.69 -8.39
N CYS A 124 -4.99 11.82 -7.82
CA CYS A 124 -5.15 13.07 -8.52
C CYS A 124 -4.51 14.21 -7.73
N PHE A 125 -4.25 15.31 -8.43
CA PHE A 125 -3.72 16.52 -7.85
C PHE A 125 -4.34 17.75 -8.49
N SER A 126 -4.87 18.65 -7.67
CA SER A 126 -5.29 19.97 -8.09
C SER A 126 -4.12 20.92 -7.96
N THR A 127 -3.76 21.60 -9.05
CA THR A 127 -2.70 22.61 -9.01
C THR A 127 -3.13 23.87 -8.27
N GLY A 128 -4.42 24.07 -7.98
CA GLY A 128 -4.93 25.20 -7.21
C GLY A 128 -4.39 26.54 -7.72
N SER A 129 -3.69 27.27 -6.85
CA SER A 129 -3.07 28.56 -7.19
C SER A 129 -1.65 28.46 -7.75
N LEU A 130 -1.08 27.26 -7.88
CA LEU A 130 0.31 27.04 -8.31
C LEU A 130 0.58 27.49 -9.74
N LEU A 131 -0.44 27.56 -10.59
CA LEU A 131 -0.35 27.99 -11.99
C LEU A 131 -1.08 29.32 -12.26
N ASN A 132 -1.48 30.05 -11.21
CA ASN A 132 -2.11 31.38 -11.36
C ASN A 132 -1.02 32.46 -11.48
N GLY A 133 -0.57 32.75 -12.71
CA GLY A 133 0.40 33.81 -12.99
C GLY A 133 0.74 33.93 -14.49
N THR A 134 1.43 35.00 -14.87
CA THR A 134 1.88 35.26 -16.25
C THR A 134 2.96 34.29 -16.74
N ASP A 135 3.68 33.64 -15.82
CA ASP A 135 4.56 32.51 -16.13
C ASP A 135 3.75 31.21 -16.06
N GLN A 136 3.16 30.82 -17.20
CA GLN A 136 2.55 29.49 -17.42
C GLN A 136 3.61 28.39 -17.60
N SER A 137 4.71 28.42 -16.84
CA SER A 137 5.64 27.29 -16.85
C SER A 137 5.01 26.08 -16.17
N SER A 138 5.39 24.89 -16.63
CA SER A 138 4.87 23.64 -16.09
C SER A 138 5.24 23.47 -14.61
N ILE A 139 4.44 22.68 -13.90
CA ILE A 139 4.69 22.26 -12.52
C ILE A 139 4.85 20.76 -12.48
N THR A 140 5.93 20.29 -11.87
CA THR A 140 6.14 18.87 -11.60
C THR A 140 5.69 18.56 -10.19
N VAL A 141 4.84 17.55 -10.07
CA VAL A 141 4.33 17.01 -8.82
C VAL A 141 4.95 15.63 -8.64
N THR A 142 5.43 15.35 -7.44
CA THR A 142 5.86 14.02 -7.02
C THR A 142 4.95 13.56 -5.91
N ILE A 143 4.29 12.42 -6.11
CA ILE A 143 3.54 11.71 -5.09
C ILE A 143 4.44 10.61 -4.53
N GLU A 144 4.74 10.69 -3.25
CA GLU A 144 5.39 9.64 -2.50
C GLU A 144 4.31 8.76 -1.86
N ILE A 145 4.38 7.46 -2.10
CA ILE A 145 3.44 6.47 -1.58
C ILE A 145 4.18 5.58 -0.60
N ARG A 146 3.65 5.46 0.61
CA ARG A 146 4.21 4.60 1.65
C ARG A 146 3.16 3.59 2.07
N HIS A 147 3.51 2.32 2.00
CA HIS A 147 2.74 1.24 2.60
C HIS A 147 3.62 0.54 3.62
N ILE A 148 3.09 0.23 4.80
CA ILE A 148 3.89 -0.39 5.85
C ILE A 148 4.50 -1.72 5.36
N GLY A 149 5.80 -1.89 5.59
CA GLY A 149 6.54 -3.06 5.15
C GLY A 149 6.89 -3.09 3.65
N GLN A 150 6.53 -2.07 2.87
CA GLN A 150 6.87 -1.96 1.45
C GLN A 150 7.94 -0.88 1.20
N PRO A 151 8.74 -1.00 0.12
CA PRO A 151 9.56 0.11 -0.37
C PRO A 151 8.70 1.34 -0.67
N ILE A 152 9.27 2.53 -0.49
CA ILE A 152 8.63 3.78 -0.88
C ILE A 152 8.49 3.80 -2.41
N GLU A 153 7.27 4.04 -2.89
CA GLU A 153 6.98 4.23 -4.31
C GLU A 153 6.80 5.71 -4.64
N THR A 154 7.06 6.08 -5.90
CA THR A 154 6.88 7.46 -6.36
C THR A 154 6.15 7.52 -7.69
N MET A 155 5.16 8.40 -7.78
CA MET A 155 4.55 8.83 -9.04
C MET A 155 4.98 10.25 -9.35
N ILE A 156 5.38 10.52 -10.59
CA ILE A 156 5.80 11.86 -11.02
C ILE A 156 4.91 12.27 -12.18
N HIS A 157 4.35 13.48 -12.10
CA HIS A 157 3.49 14.04 -13.13
C HIS A 157 3.79 15.52 -13.36
N THR A 158 3.65 16.00 -14.59
CA THR A 158 3.89 17.40 -14.94
C THR A 158 2.62 18.02 -15.51
N PHE A 159 2.10 19.03 -14.82
CA PHE A 159 0.95 19.81 -15.28
C PHE A 159 1.41 21.04 -16.06
N ASN A 160 0.81 21.26 -17.23
CA ASN A 160 1.08 22.42 -18.09
C ASN A 160 -0.06 23.45 -18.05
N LYS A 161 -1.15 23.16 -17.35
CA LYS A 161 -2.34 24.01 -17.21
C LYS A 161 -2.90 23.91 -15.80
N SER A 162 -3.55 24.98 -15.34
CA SER A 162 -4.19 25.00 -14.02
C SER A 162 -5.35 24.02 -13.96
N THR A 163 -5.44 23.27 -12.86
CA THR A 163 -6.49 22.31 -12.53
C THR A 163 -7.07 22.65 -11.16
N THR A 164 -8.35 22.99 -11.10
CA THR A 164 -9.01 23.48 -9.86
C THR A 164 -10.16 22.60 -9.39
N THR A 165 -10.46 21.51 -10.10
CA THR A 165 -11.54 20.58 -9.71
C THR A 165 -11.09 19.72 -8.55
N LEU A 166 -11.76 19.84 -7.40
CA LEU A 166 -11.34 19.19 -6.14
C LEU A 166 -12.17 17.97 -5.76
N ASN A 167 -13.33 17.79 -6.39
CA ASN A 167 -14.31 16.75 -6.04
C ASN A 167 -14.36 15.59 -7.04
N GLU A 168 -13.62 15.66 -8.15
CA GLU A 168 -13.63 14.65 -9.20
C GLU A 168 -12.22 14.10 -9.42
N CYS A 169 -11.89 12.99 -8.75
CA CYS A 169 -10.71 12.20 -9.10
C CYS A 169 -11.12 11.00 -9.96
N LEU A 170 -11.28 11.28 -11.26
CA LEU A 170 -11.62 10.30 -12.29
C LEU A 170 -10.47 10.22 -13.31
N GLU A 171 -10.31 9.08 -13.99
CA GLU A 171 -9.25 8.90 -15.00
C GLU A 171 -9.32 9.92 -16.15
N ARG A 172 -10.52 10.38 -16.48
CA ARG A 172 -10.75 11.42 -17.50
C ARG A 172 -10.54 12.85 -16.99
N SER A 173 -10.28 13.03 -15.69
CA SER A 173 -10.14 14.37 -15.10
C SER A 173 -8.77 14.96 -15.42
N ASP A 174 -8.72 16.27 -15.62
CA ASP A 174 -7.46 16.99 -15.82
C ASP A 174 -6.53 16.93 -14.59
N THR A 175 -7.05 16.55 -13.43
CA THR A 175 -6.29 16.36 -12.18
C THR A 175 -5.65 14.98 -12.05
N PHE A 176 -5.97 14.03 -12.95
CA PHE A 176 -5.56 12.64 -12.81
C PHE A 176 -4.05 12.45 -13.00
N ILE A 177 -3.41 11.78 -12.03
CA ILE A 177 -1.99 11.42 -12.09
C ILE A 177 -1.82 9.96 -12.51
N GLY A 178 -2.58 9.05 -11.88
CA GLY A 178 -2.44 7.62 -12.11
C GLY A 178 -3.26 6.75 -11.16
N LEU A 179 -3.10 5.44 -11.32
CA LEU A 179 -3.67 4.44 -10.43
C LEU A 179 -2.60 3.91 -9.48
N TYR A 180 -2.99 3.68 -8.24
CA TYR A 180 -2.23 2.90 -7.27
C TYR A 180 -3.09 1.75 -6.78
N SER A 181 -2.64 0.51 -6.89
CA SER A 181 -3.45 -0.64 -6.53
C SER A 181 -2.87 -1.35 -5.32
N ILE A 182 -3.70 -1.54 -4.30
CA ILE A 182 -3.47 -2.52 -3.24
C ILE A 182 -4.28 -3.74 -3.65
N GLY A 183 -3.67 -4.73 -4.31
CA GLY A 183 -4.43 -5.76 -5.03
C GLY A 183 -4.01 -7.17 -4.72
N MET A 184 -4.99 -8.03 -4.43
CA MET A 184 -4.93 -9.46 -4.71
C MET A 184 -5.34 -9.66 -6.17
N LEU A 185 -4.62 -10.49 -6.93
CA LEU A 185 -5.03 -10.79 -8.30
C LEU A 185 -6.01 -11.96 -8.31
N SER A 186 -6.96 -11.93 -9.25
CA SER A 186 -7.92 -13.01 -9.55
C SER A 186 -7.26 -14.27 -10.14
N LEU A 187 -5.93 -14.35 -10.13
CA LEU A 187 -5.14 -15.49 -10.61
C LEU A 187 -4.68 -16.41 -9.46
N ASN A 188 -5.27 -16.28 -8.27
CA ASN A 188 -4.87 -17.00 -7.04
C ASN A 188 -3.46 -16.68 -6.58
N ILE A 189 -3.04 -15.46 -6.87
CA ILE A 189 -1.73 -14.95 -6.53
C ILE A 189 -1.94 -13.78 -5.58
N LEU A 190 -1.20 -13.79 -4.47
CA LEU A 190 -1.09 -12.65 -3.60
C LEU A 190 0.24 -11.95 -3.87
N CYS A 191 0.16 -10.84 -4.58
CA CYS A 191 1.30 -9.98 -4.86
C CYS A 191 1.36 -8.85 -3.84
N PHE A 192 2.56 -8.56 -3.34
CA PHE A 192 2.77 -7.48 -2.39
C PHE A 192 3.15 -6.14 -3.05
N ASP A 193 2.91 -6.00 -4.37
CA ASP A 193 3.25 -4.84 -5.21
C ASP A 193 2.56 -4.97 -6.60
N LYS A 194 3.06 -4.29 -7.65
CA LYS A 194 2.66 -4.42 -9.06
C LYS A 194 2.89 -5.84 -9.59
N CYS A 195 1.80 -6.56 -9.77
CA CYS A 195 1.78 -7.70 -10.69
C CYS A 195 1.15 -7.28 -12.01
N THR A 196 1.86 -7.59 -13.10
CA THR A 196 1.34 -7.43 -14.45
C THR A 196 0.29 -8.51 -14.70
N GLY A 197 -0.81 -8.14 -15.35
CA GLY A 197 -1.94 -9.06 -15.56
C GLY A 197 -1.63 -10.10 -16.64
N TYR A 198 -2.17 -11.31 -16.43
CA TYR A 198 -2.04 -12.53 -17.24
C TYR A 198 -0.61 -13.05 -17.34
N GLU A 199 -0.25 -13.91 -16.38
CA GLU A 199 1.01 -14.63 -16.40
C GLU A 199 0.69 -16.12 -16.62
N PRO A 200 1.21 -16.75 -17.70
CA PRO A 200 0.97 -18.16 -17.95
C PRO A 200 1.55 -18.99 -16.81
N MET A 201 0.79 -19.98 -16.33
CA MET A 201 1.27 -20.90 -15.29
C MET A 201 2.60 -21.52 -15.71
N GLU A 202 3.64 -21.32 -14.90
CA GLU A 202 4.97 -21.90 -15.14
C GLU A 202 5.66 -22.27 -13.83
N ALA A 203 6.73 -23.06 -13.94
CA ALA A 203 7.54 -23.41 -12.79
C ALA A 203 8.23 -22.17 -12.21
N LEU A 204 8.31 -22.09 -10.88
CA LEU A 204 9.09 -21.06 -10.20
C LEU A 204 10.61 -21.35 -10.30
N PRO A 205 11.48 -20.33 -10.41
CA PRO A 205 11.15 -18.92 -10.45
C PRO A 205 10.71 -18.44 -11.85
N SER A 206 9.65 -17.65 -11.88
CA SER A 206 9.07 -17.01 -13.07
C SER A 206 9.56 -15.57 -13.24
N TYR A 207 9.91 -15.16 -14.45
CA TYR A 207 10.33 -13.76 -14.72
C TYR A 207 9.16 -12.75 -14.65
N HIS A 208 7.94 -13.25 -14.56
CA HIS A 208 6.71 -12.48 -14.45
C HIS A 208 6.53 -11.83 -13.07
N PHE A 209 7.16 -12.38 -12.02
CA PHE A 209 7.07 -11.84 -10.66
C PHE A 209 8.35 -11.07 -10.29
N ASN A 210 8.26 -9.75 -10.36
CA ASN A 210 9.35 -8.83 -9.99
C ASN A 210 9.36 -8.45 -8.50
N SER A 211 8.27 -8.73 -7.78
CA SER A 211 8.10 -8.40 -6.37
C SER A 211 7.80 -9.67 -5.55
N PRO A 212 7.88 -9.62 -4.21
CA PRO A 212 7.47 -10.74 -3.37
C PRO A 212 6.03 -11.14 -3.65
N THR A 213 5.84 -12.41 -3.95
CA THR A 213 4.60 -12.98 -4.44
C THR A 213 4.38 -14.35 -3.80
N ALA A 214 3.23 -14.51 -3.15
CA ALA A 214 2.74 -15.78 -2.64
C ALA A 214 1.82 -16.43 -3.67
N LEU A 215 2.14 -17.67 -4.05
CA LEU A 215 1.41 -18.48 -5.01
C LEU A 215 0.83 -19.69 -4.27
N PRO A 216 -0.30 -19.54 -3.56
CA PRO A 216 -0.93 -20.65 -2.83
C PRO A 216 -1.46 -21.73 -3.75
N TYR A 217 -1.94 -21.38 -4.94
CA TYR A 217 -2.46 -22.33 -5.91
C TYR A 217 -2.54 -21.64 -7.28
N TRP A 218 -1.38 -21.39 -7.90
CA TRP A 218 -1.36 -20.70 -9.19
C TRP A 218 -1.83 -21.64 -10.30
N ASP A 219 -3.08 -21.43 -10.69
CA ASP A 219 -3.81 -22.20 -11.68
C ASP A 219 -4.92 -21.34 -12.33
N GLU A 220 -5.53 -21.83 -13.41
CA GLU A 220 -6.66 -21.23 -14.12
C GLU A 220 -7.97 -21.48 -13.36
N LEU A 221 -8.20 -20.71 -12.28
CA LEU A 221 -9.46 -20.73 -11.53
C LEU A 221 -10.34 -19.53 -11.85
N VAL A 222 -11.64 -19.74 -11.73
CA VAL A 222 -12.71 -18.78 -11.99
C VAL A 222 -13.69 -18.75 -10.81
N ILE A 223 -14.34 -17.60 -10.62
CA ILE A 223 -15.54 -17.47 -9.79
C ILE A 223 -16.74 -17.70 -10.70
N SER A 224 -17.45 -18.80 -10.49
CA SER A 224 -18.61 -19.15 -11.30
C SER A 224 -19.79 -18.19 -11.02
N ASP A 225 -20.43 -17.69 -12.08
CA ASP A 225 -21.54 -16.75 -11.93
C ASP A 225 -22.74 -17.40 -11.21
N GLY A 226 -23.36 -16.64 -10.31
CA GLY A 226 -24.52 -17.10 -9.52
C GLY A 226 -24.23 -18.13 -8.42
N THR A 227 -22.96 -18.38 -8.08
CA THR A 227 -22.58 -19.29 -6.98
C THR A 227 -22.11 -18.52 -5.73
N SER A 228 -21.78 -19.25 -4.66
CA SER A 228 -21.13 -18.70 -3.47
C SER A 228 -19.61 -18.75 -3.54
N GLU A 229 -19.03 -18.93 -4.73
CA GLU A 229 -17.59 -18.88 -4.95
C GLU A 229 -17.07 -17.45 -4.77
N GLY A 230 -15.82 -17.33 -4.33
CA GLY A 230 -15.22 -16.04 -4.06
C GLY A 230 -13.85 -16.11 -3.41
N ILE A 231 -13.26 -14.93 -3.29
CA ILE A 231 -12.06 -14.69 -2.51
C ILE A 231 -12.45 -13.81 -1.34
N TYR A 232 -12.26 -14.32 -0.13
CA TYR A 232 -12.60 -13.67 1.12
C TYR A 232 -11.32 -13.35 1.88
N TYR A 233 -11.43 -12.42 2.82
CA TYR A 233 -10.38 -12.24 3.82
C TYR A 233 -10.96 -11.91 5.18
N PHE A 234 -10.24 -12.29 6.22
CA PHE A 234 -10.57 -12.00 7.60
C PHE A 234 -9.29 -11.77 8.40
N ILE A 235 -9.37 -10.90 9.40
CA ILE A 235 -8.27 -10.67 10.34
C ILE A 235 -8.70 -11.17 11.71
N ASN A 236 -8.00 -12.17 12.21
CA ASN A 236 -8.23 -12.72 13.54
C ASN A 236 -7.18 -12.20 14.54
N GLY A 237 -7.57 -12.00 15.79
CA GLY A 237 -6.66 -11.65 16.88
C GLY A 237 -6.53 -10.15 17.17
N ASN A 238 -5.65 -9.82 18.12
CA ASN A 238 -5.41 -8.47 18.59
C ASN A 238 -4.07 -7.95 18.07
N THR A 239 -3.89 -6.62 18.06
CA THR A 239 -2.65 -5.95 17.67
C THR A 239 -1.40 -6.64 18.21
N SER A 240 -0.36 -6.73 17.38
CA SER A 240 0.89 -7.48 17.61
C SER A 240 0.77 -9.01 17.58
N ASN A 241 -0.43 -9.56 17.38
CA ASN A 241 -0.66 -11.00 17.22
C ASN A 241 -1.84 -11.29 16.27
N ARG A 242 -2.08 -10.43 15.28
CA ARG A 242 -3.12 -10.65 14.26
C ARG A 242 -2.67 -11.71 13.27
N THR A 243 -3.65 -12.43 12.73
CA THR A 243 -3.49 -13.28 11.55
C THR A 243 -4.39 -12.77 10.46
N VAL A 244 -3.82 -12.41 9.31
CA VAL A 244 -4.59 -12.12 8.11
C VAL A 244 -4.79 -13.45 7.38
N ILE A 245 -6.04 -13.79 7.13
CA ILE A 245 -6.46 -15.02 6.46
C ILE A 245 -7.10 -14.60 5.15
N PHE A 246 -6.55 -15.04 4.03
CA PHE A 246 -7.22 -15.00 2.74
C PHE A 246 -7.80 -16.37 2.46
N GLU A 247 -9.05 -16.45 2.04
CA GLU A 247 -9.75 -17.69 1.75
C GLU A 247 -10.23 -17.66 0.30
N TYR A 248 -9.92 -18.73 -0.43
CA TYR A 248 -10.24 -18.90 -1.83
C TYR A 248 -11.21 -20.08 -1.93
N TYR A 249 -12.37 -19.85 -2.52
CA TYR A 249 -13.34 -20.88 -2.85
C TYR A 249 -13.76 -20.71 -4.30
N LEU A 250 -13.17 -21.48 -5.20
CA LEU A 250 -13.18 -21.25 -6.64
C LEU A 250 -13.30 -22.57 -7.41
N THR A 251 -13.56 -22.46 -8.72
CA THR A 251 -13.66 -23.60 -9.63
C THR A 251 -12.64 -23.48 -10.76
N HIS A 252 -12.17 -24.58 -11.32
CA HIS A 252 -11.33 -24.56 -12.52
C HIS A 252 -12.11 -24.06 -13.74
N ASP A 253 -11.50 -23.15 -14.54
CA ASP A 253 -12.18 -22.49 -15.66
C ASP A 253 -12.70 -23.49 -16.71
N THR A 254 -11.93 -24.55 -16.98
CA THR A 254 -12.30 -25.58 -17.97
C THR A 254 -12.96 -26.82 -17.37
N GLN A 255 -13.05 -26.92 -16.03
CA GLN A 255 -13.52 -28.09 -15.31
C GLN A 255 -14.49 -27.68 -14.18
N PRO A 256 -15.78 -27.45 -14.48
CA PRO A 256 -16.77 -26.91 -13.53
C PRO A 256 -17.06 -27.76 -12.29
N ASN A 257 -16.57 -29.02 -12.27
CA ASN A 257 -16.72 -29.94 -11.15
C ASN A 257 -15.44 -30.06 -10.31
N GLU A 258 -14.38 -29.33 -10.66
CA GLU A 258 -13.12 -29.31 -9.92
C GLU A 258 -13.04 -28.04 -9.08
N TYR A 259 -13.34 -28.18 -7.80
CA TYR A 259 -13.36 -27.09 -6.83
C TYR A 259 -12.01 -26.98 -6.13
N CYS A 260 -11.67 -25.75 -5.75
CA CYS A 260 -10.50 -25.41 -4.96
C CYS A 260 -10.92 -24.53 -3.80
N HIS A 261 -10.80 -25.07 -2.60
CA HIS A 261 -10.99 -24.39 -1.32
C HIS A 261 -9.69 -24.40 -0.54
N PHE A 262 -9.07 -23.24 -0.39
CA PHE A 262 -7.81 -23.11 0.34
C PHE A 262 -7.68 -21.75 1.01
N GLN A 263 -6.73 -21.64 1.93
CA GLN A 263 -6.46 -20.42 2.68
C GLN A 263 -4.97 -20.05 2.66
N VAL A 264 -4.71 -18.76 2.77
CA VAL A 264 -3.37 -18.18 2.92
C VAL A 264 -3.32 -17.35 4.19
N LEU A 265 -2.40 -17.69 5.09
CA LEU A 265 -2.29 -17.06 6.39
C LEU A 265 -0.97 -16.30 6.51
N PHE A 266 -1.08 -15.05 6.95
CA PHE A 266 0.05 -14.20 7.36
C PHE A 266 -0.06 -13.88 8.84
N PHE A 267 1.04 -14.09 9.56
CA PHE A 267 1.07 -13.94 11.01
C PHE A 267 1.86 -12.68 11.39
N GLU A 268 1.22 -11.75 12.09
CA GLU A 268 1.88 -10.54 12.60
C GLU A 268 3.01 -10.90 13.59
N ALA A 269 2.79 -11.89 14.45
CA ALA A 269 3.78 -12.34 15.44
C ALA A 269 4.89 -13.22 14.85
N LYS A 270 4.77 -13.66 13.60
CA LYS A 270 5.74 -14.53 12.92
C LYS A 270 6.04 -13.99 11.52
N PRO A 271 6.77 -12.88 11.42
CA PRO A 271 7.17 -12.33 10.14
C PRO A 271 7.98 -13.36 9.34
N ASN A 272 7.91 -13.27 8.01
CA ASN A 272 8.55 -14.20 7.06
C ASN A 272 7.98 -15.62 7.03
N ILE A 273 6.84 -15.87 7.68
CA ILE A 273 6.08 -17.11 7.54
C ILE A 273 4.77 -16.81 6.81
N VAL A 274 4.55 -17.53 5.72
CA VAL A 274 3.23 -17.71 5.11
C VAL A 274 2.83 -19.17 5.27
N GLN A 275 1.55 -19.41 5.54
CA GLN A 275 1.00 -20.76 5.60
C GLN A 275 -0.10 -20.91 4.56
N TYR A 276 -0.02 -21.98 3.78
CA TYR A 276 -1.09 -22.41 2.88
C TYR A 276 -1.84 -23.58 3.52
N ILE A 277 -3.17 -23.49 3.56
CA ILE A 277 -4.04 -24.55 4.08
C ILE A 277 -4.98 -24.96 2.95
N TYR A 278 -4.84 -26.19 2.47
CA TYR A 278 -5.76 -26.76 1.49
C TYR A 278 -6.88 -27.50 2.22
N LEU A 279 -8.11 -27.05 2.01
CA LEU A 279 -9.30 -27.62 2.65
C LEU A 279 -9.96 -28.64 1.72
N ASP A 280 -10.14 -28.29 0.46
CA ASP A 280 -10.59 -29.19 -0.60
C ASP A 280 -9.94 -28.80 -1.94
N VAL A 281 -9.33 -29.77 -2.62
CA VAL A 281 -8.70 -29.57 -3.94
C VAL A 281 -8.99 -30.81 -4.75
N THR A 282 -10.06 -30.78 -5.55
CA THR A 282 -10.65 -31.99 -6.15
C THR A 282 -9.70 -32.74 -7.09
N ASN A 283 -8.82 -32.03 -7.80
CA ASN A 283 -7.86 -32.64 -8.73
C ASN A 283 -6.45 -32.87 -8.14
N GLY A 284 -6.29 -32.61 -6.84
CA GLY A 284 -5.04 -32.80 -6.12
C GLY A 284 -3.89 -31.88 -6.54
N GLY A 285 -4.16 -30.73 -7.18
CA GLY A 285 -3.11 -29.78 -7.56
C GLY A 285 -2.26 -30.21 -8.74
N LYS A 286 -2.78 -31.08 -9.61
CA LYS A 286 -2.03 -31.69 -10.72
C LYS A 286 -1.37 -30.65 -11.66
N THR A 287 -2.01 -29.51 -11.84
CA THR A 287 -1.59 -28.42 -12.74
C THR A 287 -1.08 -27.20 -12.00
N ALA A 288 -1.33 -27.11 -10.69
CA ALA A 288 -1.07 -25.91 -9.92
C ALA A 288 0.41 -25.76 -9.58
N THR A 289 0.89 -24.51 -9.65
CA THR A 289 2.18 -24.14 -9.09
C THR A 289 1.98 -23.56 -7.69
N VAL A 290 2.72 -24.10 -6.71
CA VAL A 290 2.66 -23.66 -5.31
C VAL A 290 4.02 -23.16 -4.87
N GLY A 291 4.08 -21.97 -4.28
CA GLY A 291 5.32 -21.47 -3.70
C GLY A 291 5.29 -20.00 -3.31
N ILE A 292 6.49 -19.46 -3.15
CA ILE A 292 6.75 -18.05 -2.92
C ILE A 292 7.92 -17.69 -3.81
N GLN A 293 7.85 -16.55 -4.47
CA GLN A 293 8.98 -15.98 -5.17
C GLN A 293 9.11 -14.50 -4.79
N GLY A 294 10.33 -14.00 -4.75
CA GLY A 294 10.60 -12.58 -4.76
C GLY A 294 11.99 -12.35 -5.33
N LYS A 295 12.18 -11.24 -6.03
CA LYS A 295 13.53 -10.80 -6.37
C LYS A 295 14.18 -10.27 -5.09
N TRP A 296 15.16 -11.01 -4.58
CA TRP A 296 16.08 -10.46 -3.59
C TRP A 296 16.81 -9.28 -4.23
N VAL A 297 16.53 -8.07 -3.74
CA VAL A 297 17.37 -6.92 -4.03
C VAL A 297 18.43 -6.93 -2.94
N ASP A 298 19.62 -7.44 -3.25
CA ASP A 298 20.78 -7.21 -2.41
C ASP A 298 20.92 -5.68 -2.24
N LYS A 299 20.78 -5.21 -1.01
CA LYS A 299 21.13 -3.84 -0.61
C LYS A 299 22.29 -3.90 0.36
#